data_AF-A0A226D0W0-F1
#
_entry.id   AF-A0A226D0W0-F1
#
_cell.length_a   1.000
_cell.length_b   1.000
_cell.length_c   1.000
_cell.angle_alpha   90.00
_cell.angle_beta   90.00
_cell.angle_gamma   90.00
#
_symmetry.space_group_name_H-M   'P 1'
#
loop_
_entity.id
_entity.type
_entity.pdbx_description
1 polymer ?
#
loop_
_entity_poly.entity_id
_entity_poly.type
_entity_poly.pdbx_seq_one_letter_code
_entity_poly.pdbx_strand_id
1 'polypeptide(L)'
;MGEIGQVDDRWGSSEWVGYYAPKFQNCARKLKFGGVKLIIFNRKGVIQAHISEEEFQETFSLFDHRGDGKIQVSQVGDVLRALGQNPTEADVKKLTHQHRPEERISFEVFFPIYTQISKSRSNDTAEDFIEGLRHFDKDGNGYISSAELRHLLTTLGEKLTDEEVEQLLVGHEDSQGNVHYEEFVRAVMNATILTLLIPLFRRPIISLIPPLQIGKLVVATGVSKMSSSSVQDKLDKVPPVGIDAAGRFKYILIKVYVTTDPAKSPAKEQFKYVVRGYADCPYHGDIYDRFVEFLAKLEKGAYDSECVGGGRITHESKKITVFGYSQGYGKADHSITADVLKQHFPSDYEISWNNDGY
;
A
#
# COMPACT_ATOMS: atom_id res chain seq x y z
N MET A 1 4.16 57.09 2.79
CA MET A 1 5.31 56.31 3.32
C MET A 1 4.73 55.18 4.14
N GLY A 2 5.04 53.96 3.74
CA GLY A 2 4.41 52.71 4.15
C GLY A 2 4.70 51.73 3.02
N GLU A 3 5.96 51.30 2.99
CA GLU A 3 6.56 50.52 1.90
C GLU A 3 5.79 49.21 1.69
N ILE A 4 5.34 49.04 0.46
CA ILE A 4 4.88 47.77 -0.09
C ILE A 4 6.16 46.94 -0.21
N GLY A 5 6.35 46.00 0.72
CA GLY A 5 7.48 45.08 0.71
C GLY A 5 7.60 44.44 -0.66
N GLN A 6 8.77 44.66 -1.29
CA GLN A 6 9.14 44.13 -2.58
C GLN A 6 8.87 42.63 -2.62
N VAL A 7 8.07 42.21 -3.60
CA VAL A 7 7.98 40.80 -3.97
C VAL A 7 9.36 40.44 -4.52
N ASP A 8 10.05 39.61 -3.77
CA ASP A 8 11.40 39.15 -4.07
C ASP A 8 11.37 38.25 -5.30
N ASP A 9 12.06 38.67 -6.37
CA ASP A 9 12.17 37.98 -7.67
C ASP A 9 13.01 36.68 -7.60
N ARG A 10 13.19 36.06 -6.42
CA ARG A 10 13.90 34.79 -6.17
C ARG A 10 13.11 33.53 -6.52
N TRP A 11 12.25 33.63 -7.53
CA TRP A 11 11.27 32.61 -7.86
C TRP A 11 11.42 32.20 -9.33
N GLY A 12 12.09 31.09 -9.60
CA GLY A 12 11.96 30.34 -10.85
C GLY A 12 10.56 29.71 -11.01
N SER A 13 9.49 30.40 -10.57
CA SER A 13 8.35 29.82 -9.84
C SER A 13 6.97 29.96 -10.49
N SER A 14 6.83 29.86 -11.81
CA SER A 14 5.49 29.66 -12.39
C SER A 14 5.12 28.18 -12.45
N GLU A 15 6.03 27.33 -12.93
CA GLU A 15 5.75 25.90 -13.13
C GLU A 15 5.78 25.10 -11.82
N TRP A 16 6.76 25.34 -10.93
CA TRP A 16 6.80 24.62 -9.66
C TRP A 16 5.64 24.94 -8.72
N VAL A 17 5.28 26.24 -8.63
CA VAL A 17 4.19 26.70 -7.78
C VAL A 17 2.83 26.20 -8.28
N GLY A 18 2.65 26.16 -9.61
CA GLY A 18 1.41 25.71 -10.22
C GLY A 18 1.24 24.20 -10.25
N TYR A 19 2.31 23.45 -10.50
CA TYR A 19 2.25 22.01 -10.75
C TYR A 19 2.72 21.18 -9.56
N TYR A 20 3.92 21.42 -9.03
CA TYR A 20 4.55 20.54 -8.03
C TYR A 20 4.11 20.84 -6.60
N ALA A 21 4.00 22.11 -6.20
CA ALA A 21 3.72 22.48 -4.81
C ALA A 21 2.42 21.88 -4.25
N PRO A 22 1.26 21.99 -4.92
CA PRO A 22 0.01 21.40 -4.44
C PRO A 22 0.12 19.89 -4.28
N LYS A 23 0.73 19.21 -5.25
CA LYS A 23 0.87 17.75 -5.26
C LYS A 23 1.80 17.26 -4.14
N PHE A 24 2.91 17.98 -3.91
CA PHE A 24 3.87 17.66 -2.87
C PHE A 24 3.28 17.80 -1.47
N GLN A 25 2.55 18.89 -1.21
CA GLN A 25 1.88 19.12 0.07
C GLN A 25 0.80 18.08 0.33
N ASN A 26 0.10 17.61 -0.70
CA ASN A 26 -0.85 16.51 -0.55
C ASN A 26 -0.15 15.19 -0.20
N CYS A 27 0.95 14.85 -0.87
CA CYS A 27 1.79 13.72 -0.48
C CYS A 27 2.24 13.85 0.99
N ALA A 28 2.65 15.04 1.44
CA ALA A 28 3.05 15.31 2.82
C ALA A 28 1.91 15.10 3.84
N ARG A 29 0.67 15.53 3.57
CA ARG A 29 -0.47 15.30 4.49
C ARG A 29 -0.75 13.82 4.74
N LYS A 30 -0.37 12.93 3.83
CA LYS A 30 -0.48 11.47 4.01
C LYS A 30 0.27 10.98 5.25
N LEU A 31 1.39 11.63 5.61
CA LEU A 31 2.22 11.26 6.76
C LEU A 31 1.54 11.54 8.11
N LYS A 32 0.68 12.56 8.21
CA LYS A 32 -0.05 12.93 9.44
C LYS A 32 -1.02 11.84 9.91
N PHE A 33 -1.62 11.10 8.98
CA PHE A 33 -2.54 10.01 9.31
C PHE A 33 -1.81 8.77 9.86
N GLY A 34 -0.47 8.73 9.79
CA GLY A 34 0.36 7.72 10.44
C GLY A 34 0.40 7.80 11.98
N GLY A 35 -0.12 8.88 12.59
CA GLY A 35 -0.14 9.05 14.05
C GLY A 35 -1.41 8.60 14.75
N VAL A 36 -2.57 8.62 14.08
CA VAL A 36 -3.88 8.34 14.73
C VAL A 36 -4.42 6.93 14.42
N LYS A 37 -3.77 6.18 13.53
CA LYS A 37 -4.25 4.86 13.06
C LYS A 37 -3.25 3.72 13.23
N LEU A 38 -2.23 3.85 14.10
CA LEU A 38 -1.28 2.76 14.35
C LEU A 38 -1.79 1.68 15.31
N ILE A 39 -2.86 1.96 16.09
CA ILE A 39 -3.46 0.95 16.99
C ILE A 39 -4.39 -0.02 16.24
N ILE A 40 -4.90 0.34 15.05
CA ILE A 40 -5.90 -0.48 14.34
C ILE A 40 -5.30 -1.26 13.16
N PHE A 41 -4.16 -0.84 12.60
CA PHE A 41 -3.53 -1.53 11.46
C PHE A 41 -2.51 -2.62 11.83
N ASN A 42 -2.70 -3.31 12.96
CA ASN A 42 -2.00 -4.57 13.23
C ASN A 42 -2.93 -5.78 13.03
N ARG A 43 -3.23 -6.07 11.77
CA ARG A 43 -3.49 -7.41 11.24
C ARG A 43 -3.63 -7.33 9.72
N LYS A 44 -2.62 -7.84 9.02
CA LYS A 44 -2.50 -8.03 7.56
C LYS A 44 -1.88 -6.84 6.80
N GLY A 45 -0.69 -7.09 6.28
CA GLY A 45 0.12 -6.15 5.52
C GLY A 45 -0.55 -5.71 4.22
N VAL A 46 -0.29 -4.46 3.86
CA VAL A 46 -0.90 -3.81 2.70
C VAL A 46 -0.02 -4.04 1.47
N ILE A 47 -0.46 -4.95 0.61
CA ILE A 47 -0.22 -4.89 -0.83
C ILE A 47 -1.60 -4.57 -1.41
N GLN A 48 -1.66 -3.57 -2.29
CA GLN A 48 -2.84 -2.97 -2.91
C GLN A 48 -3.90 -4.00 -3.36
N ALA A 49 -4.78 -4.39 -2.43
CA ALA A 49 -5.94 -5.24 -2.66
C ALA A 49 -7.18 -4.34 -2.77
N HIS A 50 -8.16 -4.79 -3.55
CA HIS A 50 -9.48 -4.20 -3.63
C HIS A 50 -10.00 -3.91 -2.21
N ILE A 51 -10.04 -2.63 -1.78
CA ILE A 51 -10.60 -2.26 -0.47
C ILE A 51 -12.04 -2.77 -0.50
N SER A 52 -12.35 -3.73 0.37
CA SER A 52 -13.71 -4.27 0.44
C SER A 52 -14.67 -3.16 0.82
N GLU A 53 -15.93 -3.23 0.38
CA GLU A 53 -16.95 -2.27 0.80
C GLU A 53 -17.05 -2.20 2.34
N GLU A 54 -16.77 -3.31 3.03
CA GLU A 54 -16.68 -3.43 4.49
C GLU A 54 -15.54 -2.56 5.07
N GLU A 55 -14.30 -2.70 4.61
CA GLU A 55 -13.17 -1.86 5.05
C GLU A 55 -13.38 -0.37 4.71
N PHE A 56 -14.12 -0.11 3.63
CA PHE A 56 -14.51 1.22 3.18
C PHE A 56 -15.53 1.83 4.15
N GLN A 57 -16.57 1.07 4.52
CA GLN A 57 -17.58 1.46 5.49
C GLN A 57 -17.01 1.59 6.91
N GLU A 58 -16.10 0.70 7.31
CA GLU A 58 -15.39 0.79 8.59
C GLU A 58 -14.56 2.07 8.65
N THR A 59 -13.76 2.35 7.61
CA THR A 59 -12.97 3.59 7.56
C THR A 59 -13.88 4.82 7.54
N PHE A 60 -14.98 4.81 6.79
CA PHE A 60 -15.96 5.89 6.79
C PHE A 60 -16.60 6.11 8.16
N SER A 61 -16.94 5.03 8.86
CA SER A 61 -17.56 5.06 10.19
C SER A 61 -16.62 5.63 11.27
N LEU A 62 -15.30 5.54 11.10
CA LEU A 62 -14.34 6.18 12.02
C LEU A 62 -14.47 7.71 12.03
N PHE A 63 -14.91 8.31 10.93
CA PHE A 63 -15.09 9.75 10.81
C PHE A 63 -16.53 10.19 11.14
N ASP A 64 -17.47 9.24 11.21
CA ASP A 64 -18.83 9.49 11.67
C ASP A 64 -18.91 9.51 13.21
N HIS A 65 -18.58 10.66 13.78
CA HIS A 65 -18.67 10.86 15.24
C HIS A 65 -20.11 10.85 15.78
N ARG A 66 -21.13 10.86 14.92
CA ARG A 66 -22.55 10.89 15.33
C ARG A 66 -23.25 9.54 15.15
N GLY A 67 -22.66 8.60 14.41
CA GLY A 67 -23.18 7.25 14.18
C GLY A 67 -24.46 7.21 13.35
N ASP A 68 -24.72 8.22 12.52
CA ASP A 68 -25.88 8.31 11.64
C ASP A 68 -25.58 7.93 10.17
N GLY A 69 -24.42 7.33 9.93
CA GLY A 69 -23.97 6.87 8.62
C GLY A 69 -23.52 7.99 7.70
N LYS A 70 -23.05 9.11 8.25
CA LYS A 70 -22.67 10.31 7.48
C LYS A 70 -21.39 10.97 7.96
N ILE A 71 -20.67 11.63 7.05
CA ILE A 71 -19.49 12.46 7.38
C ILE A 71 -19.69 13.89 6.91
N GLN A 72 -19.01 14.85 7.51
CA GLN A 72 -19.03 16.23 7.01
C GLN A 72 -18.30 16.33 5.67
N VAL A 73 -18.75 17.23 4.79
CA VAL A 73 -18.08 17.47 3.49
C VAL A 73 -16.61 17.86 3.69
N SER A 74 -16.29 18.60 4.75
CA SER A 74 -14.92 18.97 5.13
C SER A 74 -14.02 17.76 5.43
N GLN A 75 -14.59 16.62 5.85
CA GLN A 75 -13.85 15.41 6.20
C GLN A 75 -13.58 14.50 4.98
N VAL A 76 -14.16 14.79 3.82
CA VAL A 76 -14.08 13.93 2.62
C VAL A 76 -12.62 13.71 2.19
N GLY A 77 -11.81 14.77 2.17
CA GLY A 77 -10.38 14.65 1.84
C GLY A 77 -9.63 13.75 2.82
N ASP A 78 -9.94 13.85 4.10
CA ASP A 78 -9.32 13.04 5.16
C ASP A 78 -9.70 11.55 5.03
N VAL A 79 -10.96 11.26 4.73
CA VAL A 79 -11.41 9.87 4.50
C VAL A 79 -10.75 9.29 3.25
N LEU A 80 -10.67 10.05 2.14
CA LEU A 80 -9.99 9.62 0.91
C LEU A 80 -8.50 9.31 1.16
N ARG A 81 -7.83 10.15 1.97
CA ARG A 81 -6.43 9.93 2.40
C ARG A 81 -6.29 8.71 3.30
N ALA A 82 -7.22 8.50 4.23
CA ALA A 82 -7.25 7.32 5.09
C ALA A 82 -7.49 6.00 4.32
N LEU A 83 -8.07 6.10 3.13
CA LEU A 83 -8.28 5.01 2.17
C LEU A 83 -7.12 4.87 1.17
N GLY A 84 -6.02 5.59 1.39
CA GLY A 84 -4.80 5.50 0.59
C GLY A 84 -4.84 6.26 -0.73
N GLN A 85 -5.88 7.06 -1.00
CA GLN A 85 -5.88 8.00 -2.11
C GLN A 85 -5.12 9.28 -1.73
N ASN A 86 -4.71 10.06 -2.72
CA ASN A 86 -4.05 11.35 -2.48
C ASN A 86 -4.63 12.47 -3.36
N PRO A 87 -5.94 12.78 -3.22
CA PRO A 87 -6.55 13.86 -3.98
C PRO A 87 -6.02 15.23 -3.53
N THR A 88 -6.00 16.18 -4.45
CA THR A 88 -5.79 17.59 -4.09
C THR A 88 -7.07 18.17 -3.46
N GLU A 89 -6.96 19.20 -2.62
CA GLU A 89 -8.11 19.94 -2.09
C GLU A 89 -8.97 20.52 -3.23
N ALA A 90 -8.33 20.94 -4.33
CA ALA A 90 -9.04 21.34 -5.54
C ALA A 90 -9.86 20.20 -6.15
N ASP A 91 -9.33 18.98 -6.21
CA ASP A 91 -10.07 17.79 -6.68
C ASP A 91 -11.24 17.45 -5.76
N VAL A 92 -11.00 17.45 -4.44
CA VAL A 92 -12.06 17.20 -3.46
C VAL A 92 -13.17 18.22 -3.61
N LYS A 93 -12.84 19.51 -3.65
CA LYS A 93 -13.79 20.61 -3.82
C LYS A 93 -14.55 20.53 -5.14
N LYS A 94 -13.88 20.12 -6.23
CA LYS A 94 -14.51 19.90 -7.52
C LYS A 94 -15.53 18.77 -7.48
N LEU A 95 -15.31 17.72 -6.71
CA LEU A 95 -16.24 16.59 -6.60
C LEU A 95 -17.33 16.82 -5.55
N THR A 96 -17.10 17.68 -4.57
CA THR A 96 -18.08 18.02 -3.53
C THR A 96 -18.82 19.32 -3.78
N HIS A 97 -18.60 20.02 -4.91
CA HIS A 97 -19.17 21.33 -5.22
C HIS A 97 -20.70 21.43 -5.15
N GLN A 98 -21.39 20.29 -5.27
CA GLN A 98 -22.85 20.20 -5.20
C GLN A 98 -23.39 20.21 -3.77
N HIS A 99 -22.52 19.99 -2.78
CA HIS A 99 -22.86 19.96 -1.36
C HIS A 99 -22.40 21.22 -0.66
N ARG A 100 -23.12 21.63 0.38
CA ARG A 100 -22.71 22.76 1.22
C ARG A 100 -21.57 22.32 2.16
N PRO A 101 -20.65 23.22 2.56
CA PRO A 101 -19.55 22.87 3.47
C PRO A 101 -19.99 22.25 4.81
N GLU A 102 -21.12 22.74 5.35
CA GLU A 102 -21.71 22.25 6.61
C GLU A 102 -22.59 21.01 6.43
N GLU A 103 -22.77 20.56 5.19
CA GLU A 103 -23.59 19.41 4.86
C GLU A 103 -22.88 18.11 5.26
N ARG A 104 -23.68 17.10 5.60
CA ARG A 104 -23.18 15.76 5.89
C ARG A 104 -23.63 14.81 4.80
N ILE A 105 -22.68 14.12 4.19
CA ILE A 105 -22.93 13.21 3.08
C ILE A 105 -22.95 11.76 3.58
N SER A 106 -23.82 10.94 2.99
CA SER A 106 -23.86 9.50 3.27
C SER A 106 -22.77 8.75 2.49
N PHE A 107 -22.57 7.51 2.88
CA PHE A 107 -21.67 6.58 2.19
C PHE A 107 -21.99 6.46 0.68
N GLU A 108 -23.27 6.40 0.32
CA GLU A 108 -23.75 6.29 -1.07
C GLU A 108 -23.32 7.49 -1.94
N VAL A 109 -23.19 8.67 -1.33
CA VAL A 109 -22.71 9.90 -2.00
C VAL A 109 -21.19 9.94 -2.06
N PHE A 110 -20.52 9.47 -1.01
CA PHE A 110 -19.07 9.41 -0.93
C PHE A 110 -18.44 8.40 -1.90
N PHE A 111 -19.08 7.25 -2.12
CA PHE A 111 -18.53 6.17 -2.94
C PHE A 111 -18.26 6.55 -4.42
N PRO A 112 -19.18 7.26 -5.12
CA PRO A 112 -18.89 7.82 -6.45
C PRO A 112 -17.70 8.78 -6.45
N ILE A 113 -17.57 9.64 -5.43
CA ILE A 113 -16.44 10.59 -5.29
C ILE A 113 -15.13 9.82 -5.23
N TYR A 114 -15.05 8.80 -4.38
CA TYR A 114 -13.89 7.93 -4.29
C TYR A 114 -13.57 7.22 -5.62
N THR A 115 -14.59 6.66 -6.27
CA THR A 115 -14.42 5.97 -7.55
C THR A 115 -13.81 6.90 -8.60
N GLN A 116 -14.23 8.17 -8.64
CA GLN A 116 -13.68 9.14 -9.56
C GLN A 116 -12.22 9.51 -9.24
N ILE A 117 -11.90 9.73 -7.96
CA ILE A 117 -10.52 10.02 -7.51
C ILE A 117 -9.57 8.83 -7.78
N SER A 118 -10.03 7.60 -7.54
CA SER A 118 -9.23 6.39 -7.74
C SER A 118 -8.80 6.17 -9.19
N LYS A 119 -9.56 6.73 -10.15
CA LYS A 119 -9.30 6.69 -11.59
C LYS A 119 -8.39 7.81 -12.06
N SER A 120 -8.40 8.96 -11.38
CA SER A 120 -7.59 10.13 -11.70
C SER A 120 -6.22 10.11 -10.99
N ARG A 121 -5.50 8.99 -11.07
CA ARG A 121 -4.17 8.87 -10.46
C ARG A 121 -3.19 9.82 -11.14
N SER A 122 -2.40 10.53 -10.34
CA SER A 122 -1.27 11.27 -10.86
C SER A 122 -0.06 10.35 -11.01
N ASN A 123 0.72 10.52 -12.08
CA ASN A 123 1.93 9.74 -12.38
C ASN A 123 3.19 10.43 -11.82
N ASP A 124 3.05 11.26 -10.79
CA ASP A 124 4.17 12.02 -10.27
C ASP A 124 5.10 11.10 -9.49
N THR A 125 6.38 11.14 -9.85
CA THR A 125 7.46 10.32 -9.28
C THR A 125 8.24 11.09 -8.23
N ALA A 126 9.03 10.40 -7.41
CA ALA A 126 9.89 11.08 -6.43
C ALA A 126 10.88 12.02 -7.11
N GLU A 127 11.35 11.62 -8.28
CA GLU A 127 12.27 12.37 -9.12
C GLU A 127 11.66 13.71 -9.55
N ASP A 128 10.37 13.74 -9.90
CA ASP A 128 9.67 14.98 -10.29
C ASP A 128 9.67 16.03 -9.17
N PHE A 129 9.48 15.60 -7.91
CA PHE A 129 9.50 16.50 -6.76
C PHE A 129 10.91 16.88 -6.33
N ILE A 130 11.87 15.96 -6.46
CA ILE A 130 13.30 16.21 -6.20
C ILE A 130 13.83 17.30 -7.14
N GLU A 131 13.55 17.19 -8.44
CA GLU A 131 13.93 18.22 -9.42
C GLU A 131 13.30 19.59 -9.08
N GLY A 132 12.06 19.57 -8.59
CA GLY A 132 11.40 20.77 -8.10
C GLY A 132 12.13 21.42 -6.93
N LEU A 133 12.52 20.65 -5.92
CA LEU A 133 13.21 21.15 -4.73
C LEU A 133 14.67 21.55 -4.99
N ARG A 134 15.32 20.98 -6.02
CA ARG A 134 16.68 21.35 -6.42
C ARG A 134 16.84 22.84 -6.72
N HIS A 135 15.78 23.53 -7.15
CA HIS A 135 15.81 24.97 -7.39
C HIS A 135 16.06 25.81 -6.12
N PHE A 136 15.83 25.23 -4.93
CA PHE A 136 16.07 25.87 -3.64
C PHE A 136 17.43 25.49 -3.03
N ASP A 137 18.07 24.43 -3.54
CA ASP A 137 19.43 24.02 -3.19
C ASP A 137 20.46 24.83 -3.99
N LYS A 138 20.74 26.04 -3.51
CA LYS A 138 21.66 27.00 -4.15
C LYS A 138 23.10 26.46 -4.28
N ASP A 139 23.50 25.61 -3.35
CA ASP A 139 24.86 25.06 -3.25
C ASP A 139 25.01 23.71 -3.97
N GLY A 140 23.91 23.12 -4.44
CA GLY A 140 23.88 21.81 -5.10
C GLY A 140 24.35 20.67 -4.20
N ASN A 141 24.19 20.81 -2.88
CA ASN A 141 24.75 19.90 -1.89
C ASN A 141 23.75 18.84 -1.40
N GLY A 142 22.50 18.87 -1.87
CA GLY A 142 21.44 17.95 -1.47
C GLY A 142 20.65 18.40 -0.23
N TYR A 143 20.88 19.61 0.29
CA TYR A 143 20.24 20.13 1.48
C TYR A 143 19.50 21.44 1.21
N ILE A 144 18.39 21.63 1.93
CA ILE A 144 17.68 22.91 2.00
C ILE A 144 17.46 23.26 3.47
N SER A 145 17.43 24.54 3.81
CA SER A 145 17.14 24.96 5.18
C SER A 145 15.70 24.54 5.54
N SER A 146 15.50 24.03 6.75
CA SER A 146 14.16 23.67 7.21
C SER A 146 13.22 24.88 7.30
N ALA A 147 13.76 26.08 7.54
CA ALA A 147 13.01 27.33 7.48
C ALA A 147 12.54 27.66 6.06
N GLU A 148 13.40 27.45 5.05
CA GLU A 148 13.02 27.63 3.63
C GLU A 148 11.96 26.59 3.23
N LEU A 149 12.17 25.31 3.55
CA LEU A 149 11.19 24.25 3.28
C LEU A 149 9.85 24.51 3.98
N ARG A 150 9.87 24.99 5.22
CA ARG A 150 8.67 25.36 5.97
C ARG A 150 7.92 26.50 5.28
N HIS A 151 8.64 27.54 4.88
CA HIS A 151 8.05 28.66 4.15
C HIS A 151 7.40 28.20 2.83
N LEU A 152 8.05 27.30 2.08
CA LEU A 152 7.50 26.73 0.84
C LEU A 152 6.19 26.00 1.10
N LEU A 153 6.16 25.16 2.14
CA LEU A 153 5.02 24.32 2.48
C LEU A 153 3.83 25.08 3.08
N THR A 154 4.03 26.27 3.66
CA THR A 154 2.94 27.10 4.21
C THR A 154 2.51 28.24 3.28
N THR A 155 3.32 28.60 2.27
CA THR A 155 3.06 29.78 1.43
C THR A 155 2.53 29.43 0.03
N LEU A 156 2.95 28.30 -0.53
CA LEU A 156 2.68 27.96 -1.93
C LEU A 156 1.62 26.87 -2.06
N GLY A 157 1.00 26.73 -3.23
CA GLY A 157 0.05 25.66 -3.52
C GLY A 157 -1.10 25.52 -2.50
N GLU A 158 -1.34 24.28 -2.06
CA GLU A 158 -2.33 23.92 -1.05
C GLU A 158 -1.68 23.91 0.34
N LYS A 159 -1.56 25.11 0.91
CA LYS A 159 -0.87 25.43 2.16
C LYS A 159 -1.12 24.42 3.28
N LEU A 160 -0.04 23.91 3.86
CA LEU A 160 -0.07 23.20 5.12
C LEU A 160 -0.17 24.20 6.28
N THR A 161 -0.82 23.78 7.36
CA THR A 161 -0.76 24.51 8.64
C THR A 161 0.64 24.40 9.24
N ASP A 162 1.04 25.37 10.07
CA ASP A 162 2.36 25.34 10.71
C ASP A 162 2.55 24.04 11.51
N GLU A 163 1.51 23.58 12.21
CA GLU A 163 1.51 22.31 12.94
C GLU A 163 1.72 21.09 12.04
N GLU A 164 1.15 21.09 10.84
CA GLU A 164 1.34 20.01 9.86
C GLU A 164 2.77 19.96 9.35
N VAL A 165 3.38 21.12 9.12
CA VAL A 165 4.76 21.19 8.67
C VAL A 165 5.72 20.79 9.77
N GLU A 166 5.47 21.19 11.03
CA GLU A 166 6.29 20.70 12.15
C GLU A 166 6.27 19.17 12.24
N GLN A 167 5.09 18.55 12.20
CA GLN A 167 4.96 17.09 12.24
C GLN A 167 5.69 16.39 11.09
N LEU A 168 5.74 17.03 9.93
CA LEU A 168 6.39 16.53 8.74
C LEU A 168 7.93 16.58 8.83
N LEU A 169 8.46 17.63 9.44
CA LEU A 169 9.91 17.88 9.52
C LEU A 169 10.58 17.19 10.73
N VAL A 170 9.80 16.77 11.73
CA VAL A 170 10.31 16.04 12.90
C VAL A 170 11.11 14.81 12.45
N GLY A 171 12.39 14.77 12.85
CA GLY A 171 13.30 13.66 12.55
C GLY A 171 13.99 13.73 11.19
N HIS A 172 13.71 14.76 10.38
CA HIS A 172 14.36 15.01 9.09
C HIS A 172 15.33 16.20 9.10
N GLU A 173 15.35 16.96 10.19
CA GLU A 173 16.29 18.07 10.41
C GLU A 173 17.60 17.55 11.01
N ASP A 174 18.72 18.04 10.48
CA ASP A 174 20.04 17.81 11.06
C ASP A 174 20.36 18.78 12.21
N SER A 175 21.54 18.64 12.81
CA SER A 175 22.01 19.52 13.89
C SER A 175 22.14 21.01 13.52
N GLN A 176 22.08 21.34 12.22
CA GLN A 176 22.22 22.68 11.67
C GLN A 176 20.87 23.25 11.18
N GLY A 177 19.77 22.50 11.34
CA GLY A 177 18.44 22.90 10.85
C GLY A 177 18.30 22.80 9.33
N ASN A 178 19.06 21.89 8.70
CA ASN A 178 18.93 21.58 7.28
C ASN A 178 18.25 20.23 7.08
N VAL A 179 17.59 20.09 5.94
CA VAL A 179 16.86 18.88 5.54
C VAL A 179 17.46 18.34 4.26
N HIS A 180 17.81 17.06 4.26
CA HIS A 180 18.21 16.35 3.05
C HIS A 180 16.98 16.06 2.19
N TYR A 181 16.70 16.94 1.21
CA TYR A 181 15.40 17.00 0.56
C TYR A 181 15.07 15.77 -0.28
N GLU A 182 16.08 15.08 -0.85
CA GLU A 182 15.84 13.85 -1.59
C GLU A 182 15.36 12.71 -0.69
N GLU A 183 15.99 12.57 0.47
CA GLU A 183 15.58 11.56 1.46
C GLU A 183 14.22 11.91 2.03
N PHE A 184 13.97 13.19 2.28
CA PHE A 184 12.67 13.69 2.70
C PHE A 184 11.57 13.40 1.68
N VAL A 185 11.76 13.71 0.40
CA VAL A 185 10.77 13.40 -0.66
C VAL A 185 10.54 11.90 -0.77
N ARG A 186 11.61 11.10 -0.79
CA ARG A 186 11.50 9.65 -0.83
C ARG A 186 10.80 9.11 0.41
N ALA A 187 11.05 9.66 1.60
CA ALA A 187 10.33 9.30 2.81
C ALA A 187 8.85 9.65 2.69
N VAL A 188 8.51 10.86 2.24
CA VAL A 188 7.12 11.31 2.03
C VAL A 188 6.37 10.43 1.02
N MET A 189 7.01 10.04 -0.08
CA MET A 189 6.37 9.24 -1.13
C MET A 189 6.38 7.73 -0.82
N ASN A 190 7.42 7.22 -0.16
CA ASN A 190 7.59 5.80 0.16
C ASN A 190 7.12 5.41 1.56
N ALA A 191 6.70 6.36 2.42
CA ALA A 191 6.16 6.06 3.76
C ALA A 191 4.86 5.24 3.76
N THR A 192 4.33 4.88 2.59
CA THR A 192 3.33 3.81 2.47
C THR A 192 3.91 2.43 2.82
N ILE A 193 5.24 2.25 2.84
CA ILE A 193 5.91 0.95 2.96
C ILE A 193 6.74 0.83 4.27
N LEU A 194 7.26 1.93 4.83
CA LEU A 194 8.28 1.86 5.90
C LEU A 194 7.74 1.77 7.34
N THR A 195 6.49 2.17 7.62
CA THR A 195 5.88 2.00 8.97
C THR A 195 5.49 0.55 9.28
N LEU A 196 5.60 -0.36 8.32
CA LEU A 196 5.37 -1.80 8.48
C LEU A 196 6.60 -2.58 8.99
N LEU A 197 7.79 -1.94 9.11
CA LEU A 197 9.05 -2.65 9.38
C LEU A 197 9.84 -2.22 10.62
N ILE A 198 9.28 -1.44 11.55
CA ILE A 198 9.93 -1.22 12.84
C ILE A 198 9.18 -1.98 13.94
N PRO A 199 9.71 -3.11 14.44
CA PRO A 199 9.26 -3.61 15.74
C PRO A 199 9.60 -2.56 16.80
N LEU A 200 8.56 -2.06 17.47
CA LEU A 200 8.62 -1.28 18.70
C LEU A 200 9.50 -2.00 19.75
N PHE A 201 10.80 -1.73 19.77
CA PHE A 201 11.68 -2.07 20.90
C PHE A 201 12.86 -1.09 21.03
N ARG A 202 12.60 0.03 21.73
CA ARG A 202 13.54 0.83 22.55
C ARG A 202 12.74 2.08 22.98
N ARG A 203 12.33 2.32 24.23
CA ARG A 203 13.00 2.23 25.56
C ARG A 203 11.93 2.30 26.70
N PRO A 204 12.33 2.10 27.98
CA PRO A 204 11.42 1.81 29.10
C PRO A 204 11.07 3.01 30.03
N ILE A 205 10.11 2.77 30.94
CA ILE A 205 9.73 3.46 32.21
C ILE A 205 9.01 4.84 32.02
N ILE A 206 7.89 5.26 32.63
CA ILE A 206 7.33 5.16 34.00
C ILE A 206 5.80 5.37 34.00
N SER A 207 5.07 4.40 34.60
CA SER A 207 3.95 4.53 35.56
C SER A 207 3.06 5.80 35.59
N LEU A 208 1.74 5.62 35.41
CA LEU A 208 0.66 5.91 36.38
C LEU A 208 -0.72 5.84 35.70
N ILE A 209 -1.56 4.88 36.11
CA ILE A 209 -3.02 4.95 36.39
C ILE A 209 -3.56 3.50 36.53
N PRO A 210 -4.24 3.13 37.64
CA PRO A 210 -4.71 1.76 37.94
C PRO A 210 -6.04 1.41 37.22
N PRO A 211 -6.45 0.12 37.22
CA PRO A 211 -7.54 -0.39 36.38
C PRO A 211 -8.92 -0.20 37.03
N LEU A 212 -9.95 0.07 36.24
CA LEU A 212 -11.35 -0.07 36.68
C LEU A 212 -12.00 -1.30 36.00
N GLN A 213 -12.68 -2.09 36.81
CA GLN A 213 -13.22 -3.43 36.51
C GLN A 213 -14.70 -3.41 36.06
N ILE A 214 -15.02 -4.34 35.16
CA ILE A 214 -16.25 -5.16 35.03
C ILE A 214 -17.57 -4.48 34.56
N GLY A 215 -18.17 -5.07 33.51
CA GLY A 215 -19.62 -4.98 33.29
C GLY A 215 -20.09 -5.69 32.00
N LYS A 216 -20.68 -6.88 32.14
CA LYS A 216 -21.38 -7.62 31.08
C LYS A 216 -22.47 -6.77 30.42
N LEU A 217 -22.60 -6.83 29.09
CA LEU A 217 -23.92 -6.81 28.45
C LEU A 217 -23.93 -7.76 27.24
N VAL A 218 -24.72 -8.82 27.39
CA VAL A 218 -25.14 -9.72 26.32
C VAL A 218 -26.24 -9.00 25.54
N VAL A 219 -26.08 -8.87 24.22
CA VAL A 219 -27.22 -8.81 23.29
C VAL A 219 -26.92 -9.74 22.13
N ALA A 220 -27.64 -10.85 22.11
CA ALA A 220 -27.77 -11.70 20.95
C ALA A 220 -28.91 -11.18 20.08
N THR A 221 -28.66 -10.93 18.81
CA THR A 221 -29.64 -11.12 17.72
C THR A 221 -28.86 -11.31 16.43
N GLY A 222 -29.01 -12.49 15.83
CA GLY A 222 -28.36 -12.84 14.57
C GLY A 222 -28.98 -12.12 13.37
N VAL A 223 -28.12 -11.74 12.43
CA VAL A 223 -28.43 -11.67 11.00
C VAL A 223 -27.20 -12.21 10.26
N SER A 224 -27.48 -12.96 9.21
CA SER A 224 -26.69 -13.98 8.51
C SER A 224 -25.41 -13.50 7.81
N LYS A 225 -24.33 -14.26 8.07
CA LYS A 225 -23.13 -14.40 7.22
C LYS A 225 -23.50 -14.74 5.77
N MET A 226 -22.86 -14.07 4.80
CA MET A 226 -22.41 -14.55 3.47
C MET A 226 -21.95 -13.30 2.69
N SER A 227 -20.65 -13.02 2.47
CA SER A 227 -19.92 -13.58 1.31
C SER A 227 -18.39 -13.36 1.27
N SER A 228 -17.74 -12.60 2.16
CA SER A 228 -16.28 -12.33 2.11
C SER A 228 -15.38 -13.39 2.79
N SER A 229 -15.90 -14.15 3.76
CA SER A 229 -15.18 -15.28 4.37
C SER A 229 -14.91 -16.44 3.39
N SER A 230 -15.83 -16.70 2.45
CA SER A 230 -15.79 -17.87 1.57
C SER A 230 -14.61 -17.88 0.58
N VAL A 231 -14.17 -16.71 0.10
CA VAL A 231 -13.10 -16.62 -0.93
C VAL A 231 -11.72 -16.85 -0.32
N GLN A 232 -11.39 -16.17 0.78
CA GLN A 232 -10.12 -16.38 1.46
C GLN A 232 -10.03 -17.80 2.04
N ASP A 233 -11.12 -18.32 2.61
CA ASP A 233 -11.21 -19.71 3.09
C ASP A 233 -10.92 -20.73 1.97
N LYS A 234 -11.29 -20.42 0.72
CA LYS A 234 -10.97 -21.25 -0.45
C LYS A 234 -9.51 -21.09 -0.89
N LEU A 235 -8.96 -19.87 -0.91
CA LEU A 235 -7.54 -19.64 -1.23
C LEU A 235 -6.59 -20.25 -0.18
N ASP A 236 -6.99 -20.27 1.09
CA ASP A 236 -6.20 -20.85 2.19
C ASP A 236 -6.12 -22.38 2.09
N LYS A 237 -7.10 -23.03 1.47
CA LYS A 237 -7.05 -24.48 1.17
C LYS A 237 -6.01 -24.84 0.12
N VAL A 238 -5.51 -23.87 -0.66
CA VAL A 238 -4.47 -24.11 -1.67
C VAL A 238 -3.09 -23.87 -1.04
N PRO A 239 -2.23 -24.91 -0.92
CA PRO A 239 -0.90 -24.74 -0.32
C PRO A 239 -0.05 -23.74 -1.10
N PRO A 240 0.67 -22.81 -0.44
CA PRO A 240 1.49 -21.81 -1.13
C PRO A 240 2.66 -22.44 -1.89
N VAL A 241 3.23 -23.53 -1.37
CA VAL A 241 4.38 -24.22 -1.96
C VAL A 241 4.08 -25.71 -2.05
N GLY A 242 4.43 -26.30 -3.19
CA GLY A 242 4.44 -27.75 -3.40
C GLY A 242 5.66 -28.10 -4.24
N ILE A 243 6.79 -28.35 -3.58
CA ILE A 243 8.06 -28.70 -4.22
C ILE A 243 8.68 -29.94 -3.58
N ASP A 244 9.51 -30.66 -4.33
CA ASP A 244 10.24 -31.80 -3.77
C ASP A 244 11.27 -31.36 -2.73
N ALA A 245 11.47 -32.22 -1.72
CA ALA A 245 12.33 -31.95 -0.56
C ALA A 245 13.84 -31.90 -0.88
N ALA A 246 14.24 -32.36 -2.07
CA ALA A 246 15.62 -32.28 -2.54
C ALA A 246 15.68 -32.43 -4.07
N GLY A 247 16.81 -32.00 -4.65
CA GLY A 247 17.15 -32.22 -6.05
C GLY A 247 17.06 -30.95 -6.89
N ARG A 248 17.33 -31.10 -8.20
CA ARG A 248 17.26 -30.02 -9.18
C ARG A 248 16.13 -30.31 -10.16
N PHE A 249 15.08 -29.49 -10.14
CA PHE A 249 13.85 -29.73 -10.88
C PHE A 249 13.26 -28.45 -11.46
N LYS A 250 12.29 -28.60 -12.37
CA LYS A 250 11.58 -27.48 -12.98
C LYS A 250 10.50 -27.00 -12.02
N TYR A 251 10.24 -25.70 -12.02
CA TYR A 251 9.13 -25.11 -11.28
C TYR A 251 8.36 -24.11 -12.14
N ILE A 252 7.11 -23.88 -11.77
CA ILE A 252 6.25 -22.81 -12.29
C ILE A 252 5.72 -21.94 -11.16
N LEU A 253 5.56 -20.65 -11.46
CA LEU A 253 4.86 -19.69 -10.62
C LEU A 253 3.44 -19.53 -11.17
N ILE A 254 2.45 -19.68 -10.30
CA ILE A 254 1.04 -19.73 -10.71
C ILE A 254 0.25 -18.71 -9.89
N LYS A 255 -0.61 -17.94 -10.56
CA LYS A 255 -1.68 -17.18 -9.90
C LYS A 255 -2.91 -18.06 -9.80
N VAL A 256 -3.47 -18.17 -8.60
CA VAL A 256 -4.70 -18.91 -8.32
C VAL A 256 -5.79 -17.93 -7.97
N TYR A 257 -6.90 -18.00 -8.69
CA TYR A 257 -8.10 -17.19 -8.49
C TYR A 257 -9.23 -18.07 -7.94
N VAL A 258 -10.15 -17.48 -7.18
CA VAL A 258 -11.39 -18.15 -6.76
C VAL A 258 -12.54 -17.59 -7.57
N THR A 259 -13.28 -18.48 -8.20
CA THR A 259 -14.45 -18.14 -9.00
C THR A 259 -15.70 -18.23 -8.13
N THR A 260 -16.40 -17.12 -7.96
CA THR A 260 -17.68 -17.06 -7.22
C THR A 260 -18.90 -17.34 -8.09
N ASP A 261 -18.74 -17.37 -9.42
CA ASP A 261 -19.79 -17.69 -10.41
C ASP A 261 -19.17 -18.44 -11.61
N PRO A 262 -19.46 -19.74 -11.80
CA PRO A 262 -18.88 -20.54 -12.88
C PRO A 262 -19.35 -20.12 -14.30
N ALA A 263 -20.33 -19.20 -14.41
CA ALA A 263 -20.82 -18.67 -15.69
C ALA A 263 -20.23 -17.30 -16.07
N LYS A 264 -19.45 -16.65 -15.19
CA LYS A 264 -18.76 -15.37 -15.46
C LYS A 264 -17.25 -15.57 -15.42
N SER A 265 -16.52 -14.96 -16.35
CA SER A 265 -15.06 -14.88 -16.28
C SER A 265 -14.66 -14.35 -14.89
N PRO A 266 -13.75 -15.03 -14.16
CA PRO A 266 -13.44 -14.65 -12.80
C PRO A 266 -12.91 -13.22 -12.75
N ALA A 267 -13.30 -12.47 -11.72
CA ALA A 267 -12.69 -11.20 -11.42
C ALA A 267 -11.20 -11.46 -11.13
N LYS A 268 -10.31 -11.12 -12.06
CA LYS A 268 -8.84 -11.32 -11.97
C LYS A 268 -8.16 -10.51 -10.85
N GLU A 269 -8.93 -10.02 -9.89
CA GLU A 269 -8.50 -9.01 -8.90
C GLU A 269 -8.14 -9.63 -7.55
N GLN A 270 -8.63 -10.85 -7.21
CA GLN A 270 -8.23 -11.58 -6.01
C GLN A 270 -7.51 -12.87 -6.39
N PHE A 271 -6.20 -12.94 -6.10
CA PHE A 271 -5.38 -14.09 -6.41
C PHE A 271 -4.31 -14.35 -5.35
N LYS A 272 -3.82 -15.59 -5.33
CA LYS A 272 -2.68 -16.03 -4.53
C LYS A 272 -1.58 -16.57 -5.44
N TYR A 273 -0.33 -16.18 -5.18
CA TYR A 273 0.81 -16.82 -5.81
C TYR A 273 1.09 -18.17 -5.16
N VAL A 274 1.29 -19.19 -5.99
CA VAL A 274 1.75 -20.50 -5.53
C VAL A 274 2.93 -20.98 -6.38
N VAL A 275 3.83 -21.69 -5.73
CA VAL A 275 5.02 -22.29 -6.37
C VAL A 275 4.82 -23.79 -6.44
N ARG A 276 5.00 -24.36 -7.64
CA ARG A 276 4.93 -25.81 -7.87
C ARG A 276 6.14 -26.28 -8.65
N GLY A 277 6.75 -27.40 -8.25
CA GLY A 277 7.90 -27.96 -8.95
C GLY A 277 8.27 -29.35 -8.47
N TYR A 278 8.40 -30.29 -9.39
CA TYR A 278 8.63 -31.70 -9.06
C TYR A 278 9.68 -32.30 -9.99
N ALA A 279 10.54 -33.16 -9.45
CA ALA A 279 11.61 -33.83 -10.17
C ALA A 279 11.07 -34.87 -11.17
N ASP A 280 9.90 -35.43 -10.91
CA ASP A 280 9.21 -36.38 -11.78
C ASP A 280 8.42 -35.72 -12.93
N CYS A 281 8.34 -34.38 -12.98
CA CYS A 281 7.77 -33.62 -14.09
C CYS A 281 8.85 -33.18 -15.09
N PRO A 282 8.97 -33.83 -16.25
CA PRO A 282 9.99 -33.48 -17.25
C PRO A 282 9.73 -32.12 -17.91
N TYR A 283 8.49 -31.65 -18.00
CA TYR A 283 8.13 -30.37 -18.61
C TYR A 283 7.38 -29.46 -17.63
N HIS A 284 7.48 -28.13 -17.86
CA HIS A 284 6.72 -27.13 -17.08
C HIS A 284 5.20 -27.32 -17.23
N GLY A 285 4.74 -27.79 -18.39
CA GLY A 285 3.33 -28.11 -18.65
C GLY A 285 2.82 -29.22 -17.73
N ASP A 286 3.58 -30.29 -17.53
CA ASP A 286 3.17 -31.40 -16.65
C ASP A 286 2.94 -30.95 -15.20
N ILE A 287 3.72 -29.96 -14.74
CA ILE A 287 3.56 -29.37 -13.41
C ILE A 287 2.24 -28.59 -13.34
N TYR A 288 1.91 -27.86 -14.42
CA TYR A 288 0.68 -27.08 -14.51
C TYR A 288 -0.55 -27.99 -14.58
N ASP A 289 -0.52 -29.03 -15.42
CA ASP A 289 -1.61 -30.00 -15.56
C ASP A 289 -1.88 -30.71 -14.23
N ARG A 290 -0.82 -31.16 -13.55
CA ARG A 290 -0.92 -31.75 -12.19
C ARG A 290 -1.55 -30.78 -11.20
N PHE A 291 -1.24 -29.49 -11.29
CA PHE A 291 -1.80 -28.48 -10.41
C PHE A 291 -3.28 -28.19 -10.71
N VAL A 292 -3.67 -28.13 -11.99
CA VAL A 292 -5.07 -27.98 -12.41
C VAL A 292 -5.90 -29.17 -11.94
N GLU A 293 -5.38 -30.40 -12.05
CA GLU A 293 -6.04 -31.59 -11.50
C GLU A 293 -6.21 -31.52 -9.98
N PHE A 294 -5.21 -31.00 -9.26
CA PHE A 294 -5.29 -30.78 -7.82
C PHE A 294 -6.43 -29.81 -7.47
N LEU A 295 -6.55 -28.68 -8.18
CA LEU A 295 -7.63 -27.71 -7.96
C LEU A 295 -9.01 -28.32 -8.28
N ALA A 296 -9.11 -29.11 -9.35
CA ALA A 296 -10.35 -29.80 -9.71
C ALA A 296 -10.79 -30.84 -8.65
N LYS A 297 -9.84 -31.51 -8.00
CA LYS A 297 -10.08 -32.44 -6.88
C LYS A 297 -10.46 -31.70 -5.59
N LEU A 298 -9.95 -30.49 -5.40
CA LEU A 298 -10.24 -29.67 -4.23
C LEU A 298 -11.69 -29.19 -4.24
N GLU A 299 -12.12 -28.52 -5.32
CA GLU A 299 -13.51 -28.11 -5.53
C GLU A 299 -13.74 -27.78 -7.02
N LYS A 300 -14.44 -28.66 -7.73
CA LYS A 300 -14.61 -28.55 -9.19
C LYS A 300 -15.34 -27.25 -9.57
N GLY A 301 -14.70 -26.44 -10.40
CA GLY A 301 -15.27 -25.19 -10.93
C GLY A 301 -15.18 -23.99 -9.99
N ALA A 302 -14.56 -24.13 -8.82
CA ALA A 302 -14.41 -23.05 -7.84
C ALA A 302 -13.10 -22.25 -8.00
N TYR A 303 -12.14 -22.75 -8.77
CA TYR A 303 -10.82 -22.13 -8.94
C TYR A 303 -10.51 -21.93 -10.42
N ASP A 304 -9.81 -20.84 -10.70
CA ASP A 304 -9.14 -20.58 -11.98
C ASP A 304 -7.65 -20.37 -11.72
N SER A 305 -6.80 -20.60 -12.73
CA SER A 305 -5.36 -20.45 -12.57
C SER A 305 -4.67 -19.95 -13.82
N GLU A 306 -3.55 -19.25 -13.62
CA GLU A 306 -2.71 -18.72 -14.69
C GLU A 306 -1.24 -18.98 -14.35
N CYS A 307 -0.53 -19.68 -15.24
CA CYS A 307 0.92 -19.83 -15.15
C CYS A 307 1.58 -18.52 -15.60
N VAL A 308 2.25 -17.82 -14.69
CA VAL A 308 2.89 -16.52 -14.95
C VAL A 308 4.38 -16.63 -15.28
N GLY A 309 4.88 -17.86 -15.39
CA GLY A 309 6.25 -18.15 -15.80
C GLY A 309 6.81 -19.39 -15.12
N GLY A 310 8.01 -19.79 -15.50
CA GLY A 310 8.71 -20.88 -14.83
C GLY A 310 10.23 -20.71 -14.80
N GLY A 311 10.89 -21.71 -14.21
CA GLY A 311 12.34 -21.78 -14.12
C GLY A 311 12.77 -23.14 -13.54
N ARG A 312 13.88 -23.15 -12.82
CA ARG A 312 14.45 -24.27 -12.10
C ARG A 312 14.67 -23.93 -10.63
N ILE A 313 14.52 -24.94 -9.78
CA ILE A 313 14.89 -24.91 -8.37
C ILE A 313 15.98 -25.95 -8.18
N THR A 314 17.02 -25.58 -7.42
CA THR A 314 17.92 -26.54 -6.78
C THR A 314 17.63 -26.49 -5.28
N HIS A 315 17.27 -27.64 -4.72
CA HIS A 315 16.94 -27.79 -3.30
C HIS A 315 17.92 -28.80 -2.68
N GLU A 316 18.83 -28.30 -1.85
CA GLU A 316 19.89 -29.09 -1.23
C GLU A 316 19.94 -28.81 0.26
N SER A 317 19.52 -29.79 1.07
CA SER A 317 19.45 -29.67 2.53
C SER A 317 18.57 -28.50 3.00
N LYS A 318 19.16 -27.35 3.32
CA LYS A 318 18.47 -26.12 3.74
C LYS A 318 18.73 -24.96 2.77
N LYS A 319 19.25 -25.24 1.58
CA LYS A 319 19.55 -24.25 0.56
C LYS A 319 18.61 -24.43 -0.62
N ILE A 320 17.92 -23.36 -0.98
CA ILE A 320 17.03 -23.31 -2.15
C ILE A 320 17.50 -22.19 -3.07
N THR A 321 17.80 -22.54 -4.30
CA THR A 321 18.20 -21.57 -5.33
C THR A 321 17.20 -21.60 -6.49
N VAL A 322 16.60 -20.45 -6.79
CA VAL A 322 15.64 -20.25 -7.88
C VAL A 322 16.34 -19.56 -9.06
N PHE A 323 16.23 -20.11 -10.28
CA PHE A 323 16.92 -19.56 -11.46
C PHE A 323 16.34 -20.05 -12.79
N GLY A 324 16.89 -19.55 -13.90
CA GLY A 324 16.57 -20.01 -15.25
C GLY A 324 15.16 -19.64 -15.72
N TYR A 325 14.66 -20.30 -16.77
CA TYR A 325 13.37 -19.96 -17.37
C TYR A 325 12.65 -21.19 -17.94
N SER A 326 11.35 -21.05 -18.18
CA SER A 326 10.55 -22.00 -18.95
C SER A 326 10.53 -21.60 -20.42
N GLN A 327 10.74 -22.57 -21.32
CA GLN A 327 10.63 -22.32 -22.77
C GLN A 327 9.19 -22.02 -23.22
N GLY A 328 8.18 -22.63 -22.57
CA GLY A 328 6.77 -22.42 -22.93
C GLY A 328 6.15 -21.19 -22.26
N TYR A 329 6.29 -21.09 -20.94
CA TYR A 329 5.70 -20.00 -20.14
C TYR A 329 6.59 -18.77 -19.94
N GLY A 330 7.80 -18.75 -20.50
CA GLY A 330 8.77 -17.69 -20.23
C GLY A 330 9.36 -17.74 -18.82
N LYS A 331 10.02 -16.65 -18.43
CA LYS A 331 10.71 -16.52 -17.15
C LYS A 331 9.76 -16.04 -16.06
N ALA A 332 9.68 -16.78 -14.96
CA ALA A 332 8.96 -16.33 -13.76
C ALA A 332 9.68 -15.17 -13.07
N ASP A 333 8.92 -14.36 -12.33
CA ASP A 333 9.51 -13.46 -11.34
C ASP A 333 10.12 -14.28 -10.19
N HIS A 334 11.45 -14.36 -10.19
CA HIS A 334 12.18 -15.14 -9.21
C HIS A 334 12.17 -14.49 -7.82
N SER A 335 11.99 -13.17 -7.73
CA SER A 335 11.85 -12.48 -6.45
C SER A 335 10.55 -12.92 -5.78
N ILE A 336 9.43 -12.87 -6.51
CA ILE A 336 8.13 -13.34 -5.99
C ILE A 336 8.21 -14.81 -5.59
N THR A 337 8.83 -15.64 -6.44
CA THR A 337 9.02 -17.08 -6.14
C THR A 337 9.81 -17.28 -4.85
N ALA A 338 10.93 -16.58 -4.69
CA ALA A 338 11.77 -16.69 -3.49
C ALA A 338 11.04 -16.20 -2.23
N ASP A 339 10.23 -15.16 -2.34
CA ASP A 339 9.48 -14.64 -1.20
C ASP A 339 8.36 -15.60 -0.75
N VAL A 340 7.66 -16.24 -1.70
CA VAL A 340 6.69 -17.31 -1.38
C VAL A 340 7.39 -18.49 -0.69
N LEU A 341 8.60 -18.85 -1.13
CA LEU A 341 9.39 -19.92 -0.50
C LEU A 341 9.85 -19.52 0.91
N LYS A 342 10.34 -18.28 1.12
CA LYS A 342 10.75 -17.76 2.44
C LYS A 342 9.61 -17.71 3.45
N GLN A 343 8.39 -17.45 3.00
CA GLN A 343 7.21 -17.46 3.88
C GLN A 343 6.80 -18.89 4.29
N HIS A 344 7.15 -19.90 3.50
CA HIS A 344 6.77 -21.29 3.75
C HIS A 344 7.82 -22.08 4.54
N PHE A 345 9.10 -21.90 4.22
CA PHE A 345 10.19 -22.62 4.88
C PHE A 345 10.65 -21.89 6.16
N PRO A 346 11.21 -22.60 7.14
CA PRO A 346 11.71 -21.98 8.36
C PRO A 346 12.87 -21.02 8.09
N SER A 347 13.11 -20.08 9.02
CA SER A 347 14.10 -19.00 8.87
C SER A 347 15.56 -19.46 8.78
N ASP A 348 15.85 -20.73 9.02
CA ASP A 348 17.18 -21.34 8.88
C ASP A 348 17.46 -21.88 7.46
N TYR A 349 16.51 -21.72 6.53
CA TYR A 349 16.72 -21.98 5.11
C TYR A 349 17.40 -20.79 4.41
N GLU A 350 18.46 -21.08 3.65
CA GLU A 350 19.10 -20.12 2.75
C GLU A 350 18.38 -20.14 1.40
N ILE A 351 17.50 -19.16 1.17
CA ILE A 351 16.71 -19.05 -0.06
C ILE A 351 17.21 -17.88 -0.89
N SER A 352 17.76 -18.21 -2.05
CA SER A 352 18.36 -17.26 -2.97
C SER A 352 17.76 -17.41 -4.37
N TRP A 353 17.92 -16.37 -5.18
CA TRP A 353 17.54 -16.44 -6.58
C TRP A 353 18.55 -15.69 -7.44
N ASN A 354 18.69 -16.11 -8.69
CA ASN A 354 19.44 -15.38 -9.69
C ASN A 354 18.65 -15.33 -11.00
N ASN A 355 18.96 -14.32 -11.81
CA ASN A 355 18.38 -14.13 -13.13
C ASN A 355 19.22 -14.75 -14.23
N ASP A 356 20.32 -15.42 -13.86
CA ASP A 356 21.32 -15.94 -14.77
C ASP A 356 20.79 -17.21 -15.47
N GLY A 357 21.35 -17.44 -16.65
CA GLY A 357 20.95 -18.50 -17.58
C GLY A 357 21.16 -19.93 -17.04
N TYR A 358 20.79 -20.88 -17.90
CA TYR A 358 20.47 -22.28 -17.59
C TYR A 358 21.51 -23.13 -16.83
#